data_AF-A0A0H4WYV1-F1
#
_entry.id   AF-A0A0H4WYV1-F1
#
_cell.length_a   1.000
_cell.length_b   1.000
_cell.length_c   1.000
_cell.angle_alpha   90.00
_cell.angle_beta   90.00
_cell.angle_gamma   90.00
#
_symmetry.space_group_name_H-M   'P 1'
#
loop_
_entity.id
_entity.type
_entity.pdbx_description
1 polymer ?
#
loop_
_entity_poly.entity_id
_entity_poly.type
_entity_poly.pdbx_seq_one_letter_code
_entity_poly.pdbx_strand_id
1 'polypeptide(L)'
;MAPSNPILIPDESSHRIGLAGWKNDEARSMKLIRWPAGVRVRVCDSPSCATNDDWTDYRFKVYTPEQCIHTFEPLPPYYDPEYGWVTTTQHLSPFRDTYWHYVNGLDGKVSKILIESNP
;
A
#
# COMPACT_ATOMS: atom_id res chain seq x y z
N MET A 1 9.61 27.45 10.69
CA MET A 1 8.82 26.41 10.01
C MET A 1 8.57 25.31 11.01
N ALA A 2 7.34 25.21 11.52
CA ALA A 2 6.99 24.18 12.50
C ALA A 2 6.82 22.82 11.78
N PRO A 3 7.28 21.70 12.37
CA PRO A 3 6.96 20.38 11.86
C PRO A 3 5.44 20.18 11.93
N SER A 4 4.83 19.76 10.84
CA SER A 4 3.41 19.41 10.76
C SER A 4 3.07 18.38 11.82
N ASN A 5 2.05 18.66 12.63
CA ASN A 5 1.58 17.81 13.71
C ASN A 5 1.40 16.35 13.26
N PRO A 6 1.78 15.36 14.08
CA PRO A 6 1.44 13.97 13.82
C PRO A 6 -0.10 13.83 13.79
N ILE A 7 -0.60 13.17 12.75
CA ILE A 7 -2.03 12.83 12.64
C ILE A 7 -2.36 11.87 13.78
N LEU A 8 -3.17 12.35 14.74
CA LEU A 8 -3.78 11.52 15.76
C LEU A 8 -4.93 10.76 15.11
N ILE A 9 -4.85 9.43 15.04
CA ILE A 9 -5.97 8.58 14.64
C ILE A 9 -6.80 8.34 15.91
N PRO A 10 -8.04 8.88 16.01
CA PRO A 10 -8.88 8.65 17.19
C PRO A 10 -9.38 7.20 17.20
N ASP A 11 -9.25 6.58 18.37
CA ASP A 11 -9.54 5.18 18.73
C ASP A 11 -11.05 4.89 18.92
N GLU A 12 -11.94 5.58 18.22
CA GLU A 12 -13.38 5.40 18.49
C GLU A 12 -14.19 5.40 17.19
N SER A 13 -14.75 4.22 16.89
CA SER A 13 -15.90 3.99 16.01
C SER A 13 -15.73 4.21 14.50
N SER A 14 -15.68 3.09 13.76
CA SER A 14 -16.44 2.70 12.54
C SER A 14 -16.98 3.71 11.50
N HIS A 15 -16.72 5.01 11.59
CA HIS A 15 -17.09 5.96 10.55
C HIS A 15 -15.93 6.12 9.56
N ARG A 16 -16.05 5.45 8.41
CA ARG A 16 -15.28 5.75 7.21
C ARG A 16 -15.55 7.21 6.81
N ILE A 17 -14.80 8.16 7.39
CA ILE A 17 -14.70 9.50 6.83
C ILE A 17 -13.82 9.37 5.59
N GLY A 18 -14.46 9.06 4.47
CA GLY A 18 -13.85 9.28 3.16
C GLY A 18 -13.70 10.77 2.96
N LEU A 19 -12.57 11.34 3.37
CA LEU A 19 -12.14 12.66 2.90
C LEU A 19 -11.84 12.51 1.41
N ALA A 20 -12.88 12.59 0.58
CA ALA A 20 -12.74 12.70 -0.87
C ALA A 20 -12.05 14.03 -1.18
N GLY A 21 -10.90 13.98 -1.87
CA GLY A 21 -10.23 15.19 -2.37
C GLY A 21 -8.69 15.19 -2.31
N TRP A 22 -8.06 14.21 -1.66
CA TRP A 22 -6.59 14.14 -1.62
C TRP A 22 -6.08 13.38 -2.86
N LYS A 23 -5.75 14.11 -3.93
CA LYS A 23 -4.94 13.58 -5.02
C LYS A 23 -3.48 13.73 -4.64
N ASN A 24 -2.85 12.63 -4.27
CA ASN A 24 -1.41 12.59 -4.05
C ASN A 24 -0.77 11.85 -5.24
N ASP A 25 -0.73 12.54 -6.36
CA ASP A 25 -0.20 12.03 -7.63
C ASP A 25 1.34 11.92 -7.61
N GLU A 26 1.97 12.19 -6.45
CA GLU A 26 3.43 12.27 -6.27
C GLU A 26 3.97 11.27 -5.23
N ALA A 27 3.11 10.65 -4.41
CA ALA A 27 3.56 9.69 -3.42
C ALA A 27 4.04 8.40 -4.09
N ARG A 28 5.32 8.09 -3.90
CA ARG A 28 5.97 6.87 -4.44
C ARG A 28 6.49 5.93 -3.37
N SER A 29 6.45 6.34 -2.12
CA SER A 29 7.00 5.59 -0.99
C SER A 29 6.28 5.92 0.30
N MET A 30 6.41 5.04 1.29
CA MET A 30 5.94 5.31 2.65
C MET A 30 6.92 4.78 3.71
N LYS A 31 6.97 5.45 4.85
CA LYS A 31 7.68 4.99 6.05
C LYS A 31 6.66 4.68 7.14
N LEU A 32 6.73 3.46 7.66
CA LEU A 32 5.91 2.98 8.76
C LEU A 32 6.71 3.07 10.05
N ILE A 33 6.09 3.53 11.13
CA ILE A 33 6.71 3.68 12.45
C ILE A 33 5.77 3.04 13.47
N ARG A 34 6.29 2.09 14.27
CA ARG A 34 5.56 1.33 15.31
C ARG A 34 4.26 0.71 14.79
N TRP A 35 4.33 0.05 13.63
CA TRP A 35 3.18 -0.51 12.95
C TRP A 35 2.76 -1.86 13.55
N PRO A 36 1.47 -2.10 13.85
CA PRO A 36 1.02 -3.34 14.44
C PRO A 36 1.08 -4.53 13.46
N ALA A 37 1.14 -5.74 14.02
CA ALA A 37 0.92 -6.97 13.27
C ALA A 37 -0.57 -7.11 12.87
N GLY A 38 -0.85 -7.91 11.83
CA GLY A 38 -2.22 -8.21 11.41
C GLY A 38 -2.91 -7.05 10.69
N VAL A 39 -2.18 -6.01 10.31
CA VAL A 39 -2.73 -4.87 9.58
C VAL A 39 -2.50 -5.03 8.09
N ARG A 40 -3.50 -4.62 7.30
CA ARG A 40 -3.42 -4.44 5.87
C ARG A 40 -3.39 -2.96 5.52
N VAL A 41 -2.47 -2.60 4.63
CA VAL A 41 -2.46 -1.31 3.96
C VAL A 41 -2.70 -1.52 2.48
N ARG A 42 -3.73 -0.90 1.93
CA ARG A 42 -3.99 -0.84 0.49
C ARG A 42 -3.73 0.56 -0.03
N VAL A 43 -2.99 0.66 -1.12
CA VAL A 43 -2.74 1.89 -1.87
C VAL A 43 -3.44 1.79 -3.22
N CYS A 44 -4.23 2.79 -3.59
CA CYS A 44 -5.07 2.76 -4.80
C CYS A 44 -4.78 3.95 -5.72
N ASP A 45 -4.83 3.70 -7.03
CA ASP A 45 -4.73 4.74 -8.06
C ASP A 45 -6.03 5.57 -8.17
N SER A 46 -7.21 4.96 -8.05
CA SER A 46 -8.49 5.70 -8.00
C SER A 46 -8.91 6.17 -6.60
N PRO A 47 -9.59 7.33 -6.50
CA PRO A 47 -10.21 7.78 -5.26
C PRO A 47 -11.28 6.82 -4.71
N SER A 48 -11.90 6.02 -5.58
CA SER A 48 -12.88 5.00 -5.20
C SER A 48 -12.23 3.70 -4.75
N CYS A 49 -10.93 3.47 -4.99
CA CYS A 49 -10.29 2.14 -4.89
C CYS A 49 -11.07 1.07 -5.68
N ALA A 50 -11.50 1.40 -6.90
CA ALA A 50 -12.27 0.46 -7.70
C ALA A 50 -11.39 -0.72 -8.13
N THR A 51 -11.97 -1.92 -8.21
CA THR A 51 -11.19 -3.14 -8.54
C THR A 51 -10.96 -3.34 -10.04
N ASN A 52 -11.39 -2.39 -10.86
CA ASN A 52 -11.13 -2.30 -12.30
C ASN A 52 -10.07 -1.25 -12.63
N ASP A 53 -9.28 -0.86 -11.63
CA ASP A 53 -8.21 0.12 -11.65
C ASP A 53 -7.07 -0.40 -10.75
N ASP A 54 -5.96 0.32 -10.59
CA ASP A 54 -4.76 -0.25 -9.96
C ASP A 54 -4.69 -0.10 -8.44
N TRP A 55 -4.23 -1.16 -7.77
CA TRP A 55 -3.96 -1.12 -6.33
C TRP A 55 -2.86 -2.08 -5.89
N THR A 56 -2.22 -1.74 -4.77
CA THR A 56 -1.24 -2.59 -4.10
C THR A 56 -1.65 -2.84 -2.66
N ASP A 57 -1.62 -4.11 -2.25
CA ASP A 57 -1.90 -4.56 -0.88
C ASP A 57 -0.61 -4.96 -0.16
N TYR A 58 -0.40 -4.39 1.02
CA TYR A 58 0.64 -4.79 1.98
C TYR A 58 -0.02 -5.41 3.20
N ARG A 59 0.31 -6.67 3.52
CA ARG A 59 -0.20 -7.38 4.69
C ARG A 59 0.94 -7.62 5.67
N PHE A 60 0.91 -6.93 6.80
CA PHE A 60 1.96 -6.99 7.82
C PHE A 60 1.69 -8.13 8.79
N LYS A 61 2.60 -9.09 8.86
CA LYS A 61 2.43 -10.32 9.67
C LYS A 61 3.02 -10.20 11.06
N VAL A 62 3.91 -9.23 11.27
CA VAL A 62 4.59 -9.00 12.53
C VAL A 62 4.60 -7.52 12.88
N TYR A 63 4.80 -7.22 14.16
CA TYR A 63 5.04 -5.86 14.62
C TYR A 63 6.28 -5.29 13.93
N THR A 64 6.15 -4.08 13.40
CA THR A 64 7.18 -3.44 12.60
C THR A 64 7.58 -2.11 13.27
N PRO A 65 8.71 -2.06 13.99
CA PRO A 65 9.17 -0.85 14.67
C PRO A 65 9.40 0.31 13.70
N GLU A 66 10.02 -0.01 12.56
CA GLU A 66 10.26 0.93 11.46
C GLU A 66 10.40 0.12 10.15
N GLN A 67 9.75 0.58 9.07
CA GLN A 67 9.97 0.03 7.74
C GLN A 67 9.73 1.07 6.65
N CYS A 68 10.65 1.13 5.70
CA CYS A 68 10.48 1.89 4.47
C CYS A 68 9.95 0.99 3.35
N ILE A 69 8.92 1.47 2.66
CA ILE A 69 8.45 0.92 1.39
C ILE A 69 8.83 1.94 0.32
N HIS A 70 9.83 1.59 -0.48
CA HIS A 70 10.46 2.52 -1.42
C HIS A 70 9.72 2.69 -2.75
N THR A 71 8.82 1.77 -3.07
CA THR A 71 7.98 1.79 -4.27
C THR A 71 6.66 1.10 -3.99
N PHE A 72 5.60 1.58 -4.65
CA PHE A 72 4.30 0.90 -4.73
C PHE A 72 4.20 -0.01 -5.96
N GLU A 73 5.15 0.10 -6.88
CA GLU A 73 5.17 -0.68 -8.12
C GLU A 73 5.71 -2.10 -7.91
N PRO A 74 5.31 -3.05 -8.77
CA PRO A 74 5.92 -4.37 -8.79
C PRO A 74 7.39 -4.31 -9.18
N LEU A 75 8.12 -5.37 -8.84
CA LEU A 75 9.45 -5.58 -9.41
C LEU A 75 9.34 -5.74 -10.94
N PRO A 76 10.36 -5.32 -11.70
CA PRO A 76 10.39 -5.55 -13.14
C PRO A 76 10.16 -7.03 -13.47
N PRO A 77 9.53 -7.34 -14.61
CA PRO A 77 9.45 -8.71 -15.10
C PRO A 77 10.85 -9.34 -15.16
N TYR A 78 10.94 -10.61 -14.79
CA TYR A 78 12.18 -11.37 -14.85
C TYR A 78 12.02 -12.56 -15.80
N TYR A 79 13.15 -13.04 -16.32
CA TYR A 79 13.15 -14.23 -17.17
C TYR A 79 13.33 -15.48 -16.33
N ASP A 80 12.40 -16.41 -16.48
CA ASP A 80 12.46 -17.76 -15.95
C ASP A 80 12.70 -18.76 -17.11
N PRO A 81 13.69 -19.67 -17.02
CA PRO A 81 13.96 -20.62 -18.09
C PRO A 81 12.81 -21.58 -18.42
N GLU A 82 11.91 -21.85 -17.48
CA GLU A 82 10.76 -22.76 -17.64
C GLU A 82 9.51 -22.00 -18.13
N TYR A 83 9.32 -20.76 -17.68
CA TYR A 83 8.09 -20.00 -17.90
C TYR A 83 8.25 -18.76 -18.81
N GLY A 84 9.47 -18.45 -19.26
CA GLY A 84 9.77 -17.27 -20.06
C GLY A 84 9.73 -15.98 -19.25
N TRP A 85 9.25 -14.88 -19.84
CA TRP A 85 9.10 -13.60 -19.13
C TRP A 85 7.92 -13.66 -18.15
N VAL A 86 8.23 -13.56 -16.85
CA VAL A 86 7.25 -13.63 -15.76
C VAL A 86 7.09 -12.24 -15.14
N THR A 87 5.84 -11.80 -14.98
CA THR A 87 5.51 -10.55 -14.27
C THR A 87 5.30 -10.85 -12.79
N THR A 88 5.89 -10.04 -11.91
CA THR A 88 5.71 -10.20 -10.47
C THR A 88 4.35 -9.66 -10.03
N THR A 89 3.44 -10.54 -9.61
CA THR A 89 2.13 -10.17 -9.01
C THR A 89 2.16 -10.15 -7.49
N GLN A 90 3.14 -10.79 -6.88
CA GLN A 90 3.23 -10.88 -5.43
C GLN A 90 4.66 -11.07 -4.92
N HIS A 91 4.91 -10.64 -3.70
CA HIS A 91 6.13 -10.93 -2.95
C HIS A 91 5.75 -11.34 -1.53
N LEU A 92 6.02 -12.60 -1.19
CA LEU A 92 5.71 -13.17 0.11
C LEU A 92 6.98 -13.22 0.96
N SER A 93 6.89 -12.77 2.21
CA SER A 93 8.02 -12.84 3.15
C SER A 93 7.51 -13.11 4.56
N PRO A 94 8.31 -13.62 5.51
CA PRO A 94 7.86 -13.84 6.90
C PRO A 94 7.31 -12.58 7.58
N PHE A 95 7.74 -11.39 7.15
CA PHE A 95 7.41 -10.12 7.80
C PHE A 95 6.18 -9.45 7.18
N ARG A 96 6.07 -9.51 5.84
CA ARG A 96 5.04 -8.81 5.07
C ARG A 96 4.80 -9.50 3.73
N ASP A 97 3.54 -9.65 3.38
CA ASP A 97 3.14 -10.04 2.02
C ASP A 97 2.76 -8.80 1.21
N THR A 98 3.15 -8.77 -0.06
CA THR A 98 2.84 -7.70 -1.00
C THR A 98 2.12 -8.30 -2.19
N TYR A 99 0.99 -7.73 -2.58
CA TYR A 99 0.22 -8.13 -3.76
C TYR A 99 0.00 -6.91 -4.64
N TRP A 100 0.43 -7.00 -5.88
CA TRP A 100 0.26 -5.99 -6.90
C TRP A 100 -0.88 -6.40 -7.82
N HIS A 101 -1.89 -5.55 -7.94
CA HIS A 101 -3.03 -5.75 -8.82
C HIS A 101 -3.00 -4.65 -9.87
N TYR A 102 -2.75 -5.06 -11.11
CA TYR A 102 -2.46 -4.13 -12.21
C TYR A 102 -3.28 -4.44 -13.46
N VAL A 103 -3.78 -3.36 -14.05
CA VAL A 103 -4.31 -3.17 -15.39
C VAL A 103 -3.32 -2.29 -16.18
N ASN A 104 -2.73 -1.24 -15.57
CA ASN A 104 -1.70 -0.37 -16.19
C ASN A 104 -0.55 0.08 -15.25
N GLY A 105 -0.52 -0.38 -14.00
CA GLY A 105 0.42 0.05 -12.96
C GLY A 105 -0.12 1.25 -12.18
N LEU A 106 0.29 1.39 -10.90
CA LEU A 106 -0.11 2.55 -10.07
C LEU A 106 0.43 3.88 -10.64
N ASP A 107 1.33 3.82 -11.62
CA ASP A 107 1.93 4.92 -12.40
C ASP A 107 2.50 6.08 -11.57
N GLY A 108 2.77 5.83 -10.28
CA GLY A 108 3.19 6.83 -9.32
C GLY A 108 2.06 7.66 -8.70
N LYS A 109 0.80 7.33 -8.98
CA LYS A 109 -0.38 8.00 -8.43
C LYS A 109 -1.00 7.23 -7.27
N VAL A 110 -1.17 7.94 -6.15
CA VAL A 110 -1.90 7.44 -4.99
C VAL A 110 -3.06 8.38 -4.69
N SER A 111 -4.26 7.96 -5.05
CA SER A 111 -5.47 8.72 -4.74
C SER A 111 -6.10 8.32 -3.40
N LYS A 112 -5.74 7.15 -2.85
CA LYS A 112 -6.31 6.67 -1.60
C LYS A 112 -5.45 5.62 -0.91
N ILE A 113 -5.42 5.68 0.41
CA ILE A 113 -4.85 4.64 1.27
C ILE A 113 -5.97 4.11 2.18
N LEU A 114 -6.13 2.79 2.23
CA LEU A 114 -7.01 2.11 3.18
C LEU A 114 -6.16 1.33 4.18
N ILE A 115 -6.44 1.51 5.46
CA ILE A 115 -5.79 0.78 6.55
C ILE A 115 -6.88 -0.04 7.24
N GLU A 116 -6.69 -1.36 7.27
CA GLU A 116 -7.64 -2.31 7.84
C GLU A 116 -6.89 -3.21 8.82
N SER A 117 -7.27 -3.20 10.09
CA SER A 117 -6.87 -4.27 11.00
C SER A 117 -7.65 -5.52 10.63
N ASN A 118 -6.97 -6.64 10.46
CA ASN A 118 -7.65 -7.93 10.43
C ASN A 118 -8.27 -8.14 11.83
N PRO A 119 -9.58 -8.39 11.98
CA PRO A 119 -10.14 -8.85 13.24
C PRO A 119 -9.50 -10.19 13.67
#